data_AF-A0A6J7LB82-F1
#
_entry.id   AF-A0A6J7LB82-F1
#
_cell.length_a   1.000
_cell.length_b   1.000
_cell.length_c   1.000
_cell.angle_alpha   90.00
_cell.angle_beta   90.00
_cell.angle_gamma   90.00
#
_symmetry.space_group_name_H-M   'P 1'
#
loop_
_entity.id
_entity.type
_entity.pdbx_description
1 polymer ?
#
loop_
_entity_poly.entity_id
_entity_poly.type
_entity_poly.pdbx_seq_one_letter_code
_entity_poly.pdbx_strand_id
1 'polypeptide(L)'
;MVVASIDSLECSGDWASVSATVAGRDEGSQPFAEVFLLQRDGDIWVLKARETACGTFSPGGPRPTDAEVPADLWEAVCLAS
;
A
#
# COMPACT_ATOMS: atom_id res chain seq x y z
N MET A 1 1.57 -10.98 13.04
CA MET A 1 0.58 -10.83 11.96
C MET A 1 0.75 -11.94 10.93
N VAL A 2 -0.34 -12.35 10.29
CA VAL A 2 -0.40 -13.24 9.13
C VAL A 2 -1.43 -12.68 8.13
N VAL A 3 -1.15 -12.80 6.84
CA VAL A 3 -2.14 -12.46 5.80
C VAL A 3 -3.20 -13.55 5.79
N ALA A 4 -4.45 -13.18 6.03
CA ALA A 4 -5.59 -14.10 6.04
C ALA A 4 -6.18 -14.25 4.63
N SER A 5 -6.32 -13.15 3.88
CA SER A 5 -6.72 -13.14 2.48
C SER A 5 -6.04 -12.00 1.72
N ILE A 6 -5.87 -12.19 0.41
CA ILE A 6 -5.58 -11.10 -0.52
C ILE A 6 -6.92 -10.76 -1.18
N ASP A 7 -7.35 -9.52 -1.00
CA ASP A 7 -8.67 -9.05 -1.42
C ASP A 7 -8.57 -8.38 -2.80
N SER A 8 -7.49 -7.64 -3.07
CA SER A 8 -7.19 -7.10 -4.40
C SER A 8 -5.70 -6.95 -4.65
N LEU A 9 -5.32 -6.95 -5.93
CA LEU A 9 -3.97 -6.67 -6.42
C LEU A 9 -4.10 -5.75 -7.64
N GLU A 10 -3.46 -4.58 -7.57
CA GLU A 10 -3.39 -3.61 -8.66
C GLU A 10 -1.94 -3.29 -8.97
N CYS A 11 -1.56 -3.32 -10.25
CA CYS A 11 -0.19 -3.09 -10.69
C CYS A 11 -0.13 -1.86 -11.62
N SER A 12 0.89 -1.03 -11.45
CA SER A 12 1.22 0.07 -12.36
C SER A 12 2.73 0.16 -12.52
N GLY A 13 3.23 -0.23 -13.69
CA GLY A 13 4.67 -0.34 -13.96
C GLY A 13 5.37 -1.27 -12.97
N ASP A 14 6.42 -0.75 -12.32
CA ASP A 14 7.19 -1.45 -11.29
C ASP A 14 6.59 -1.32 -9.89
N TRP A 15 5.30 -1.01 -9.77
CA TRP A 15 4.61 -0.86 -8.48
C TRP A 15 3.37 -1.73 -8.40
N ALA A 16 3.04 -2.16 -7.19
CA ALA A 16 1.83 -2.90 -6.89
C ALA A 16 1.20 -2.43 -5.57
N SER A 17 -0.13 -2.32 -5.56
CA SER A 17 -0.96 -2.18 -4.36
C SER A 17 -1.64 -3.52 -4.06
N VAL A 18 -1.57 -3.97 -2.81
CA VAL A 18 -2.23 -5.19 -2.34
C VAL A 18 -3.15 -4.84 -1.19
N SER A 19 -4.45 -4.95 -1.40
CA SER A 19 -5.41 -4.89 -0.29
C SER A 19 -5.56 -6.29 0.29
N ALA A 20 -5.42 -6.43 1.60
CA ALA A 20 -5.46 -7.72 2.26
C ALA A 20 -6.11 -7.62 3.63
N THR A 21 -6.76 -8.70 4.03
CA THR A 21 -7.20 -8.90 5.40
C THR A 21 -6.08 -9.57 6.17
N VAL A 22 -5.63 -8.94 7.25
CA VAL A 22 -4.56 -9.41 8.11
C VAL A 22 -5.09 -9.78 9.48
N ALA A 23 -4.66 -10.93 9.98
CA ALA A 23 -5.00 -11.41 11.31
C ALA A 23 -3.78 -11.29 12.26
N GLY A 24 -4.06 -10.95 13.52
CA GLY A 24 -3.06 -11.07 14.58
C GLY A 24 -2.66 -12.53 14.80
N ARG A 25 -1.46 -12.75 15.34
CA ARG A 25 -0.99 -14.12 15.67
C ARG A 25 -1.57 -14.63 16.98
N ASP A 26 -2.07 -13.74 17.82
CA ASP A 26 -2.61 -14.05 19.14
C ASP A 26 -4.11 -14.33 19.04
N GLU A 27 -4.58 -15.34 19.78
CA GLU A 27 -6.01 -15.65 19.89
C GLU A 27 -6.78 -14.42 20.39
N GLY A 28 -7.83 -14.05 19.67
CA GLY A 28 -8.68 -12.89 19.97
C GLY A 28 -8.37 -11.63 19.17
N SER A 29 -7.29 -11.62 18.38
CA SER A 29 -7.02 -10.50 17.45
C SER A 29 -8.06 -10.49 16.34
N GLN A 30 -8.83 -9.41 16.22
CA GLN A 30 -9.76 -9.25 15.11
C GLN A 30 -8.99 -8.98 13.81
N PRO A 31 -9.35 -9.65 12.70
CA PRO A 31 -8.78 -9.32 11.40
C PRO A 31 -9.11 -7.88 11.02
N PHE A 32 -8.16 -7.20 10.37
CA PHE A 32 -8.35 -5.85 9.84
C PHE A 32 -7.86 -5.77 8.40
N ALA A 33 -8.39 -4.81 7.65
CA ALA A 33 -7.95 -4.54 6.29
C ALA A 33 -6.67 -3.70 6.31
N GLU A 34 -5.74 -4.00 5.41
CA GLU A 34 -4.49 -3.29 5.23
C GLU A 34 -4.15 -3.19 3.75
N VAL A 35 -3.52 -2.08 3.35
CA VAL A 35 -3.03 -1.89 1.97
C VAL A 35 -1.51 -1.87 1.95
N PHE A 36 -0.90 -2.84 1.27
CA PHE A 36 0.54 -2.92 1.10
C PHE A 36 0.96 -2.29 -0.22
N LEU A 37 1.99 -1.45 -0.18
CA LEU A 37 2.64 -0.89 -1.36
C LEU A 37 3.95 -1.64 -1.62
N LEU A 38 4.10 -2.20 -2.82
CA LEU A 38 5.33 -2.86 -3.23
C LEU A 38 5.93 -2.16 -4.44
N GLN A 39 7.25 -2.10 -4.48
CA GLN A 39 8.03 -1.67 -5.64
C GLN A 39 8.91 -2.83 -6.08
N ARG A 40 8.94 -3.07 -7.38
CA ARG A 40 9.81 -4.06 -8.00
C ARG A 40 11.24 -3.51 -8.07
N ASP A 41 12.18 -4.27 -7.52
CA ASP A 41 13.62 -4.04 -7.63
C ASP A 41 14.25 -5.27 -8.28
N GLY A 42 14.49 -5.20 -9.59
CA GLY A 42 14.89 -6.35 -10.40
C GLY A 42 13.82 -7.45 -10.39
N ASP A 43 14.14 -8.59 -9.78
CA ASP A 43 13.25 -9.76 -9.72
C ASP A 43 12.53 -9.92 -8.36
N ILE A 44 12.70 -8.98 -7.43
CA ILE A 44 12.06 -9.00 -6.12
C ILE A 44 11.06 -7.86 -5.96
N TRP A 45 10.03 -8.09 -5.14
CA TRP A 45 9.09 -7.07 -4.70
C TRP A 45 9.43 -6.62 -3.29
N VAL A 46 9.66 -5.33 -3.11
CA VAL A 46 10.07 -4.72 -1.85
C VAL A 46 8.91 -3.93 -1.27
N LEU A 47 8.56 -4.20 0.00
CA LEU A 47 7.55 -3.42 0.72
C LEU A 47 8.04 -1.98 0.92
N LYS A 48 7.23 -1.00 0.54
CA LYS A 48 7.52 0.42 0.67
C LYS A 48 6.65 1.05 1.75
N ALA A 49 7.26 1.91 2.56
CA ALA A 49 6.57 2.72 3.55
C ALA A 49 5.76 3.82 2.84
N ARG A 50 4.45 3.92 3.14
CA ARG A 50 3.56 4.91 2.50
C ARG A 50 4.04 6.34 2.78
N GLU A 51 4.59 6.58 3.97
CA GLU A 51 5.13 7.88 4.40
C GLU A 51 6.26 8.36 3.48
N THR A 52 6.98 7.43 2.86
CA THR A 52 8.06 7.76 1.92
C THR A 52 7.59 7.81 0.47
N ALA A 53 6.64 6.96 0.09
CA ALA A 53 6.23 6.81 -1.31
C ALA A 53 5.11 7.78 -1.72
N CYS A 54 4.29 8.25 -0.77
CA CYS A 54 3.14 9.11 -1.04
C CYS A 54 3.48 10.59 -1.22
N GLY A 55 4.73 10.98 -0.95
CA GLY A 55 5.19 12.36 -0.99
C GLY A 55 4.65 13.21 0.16
N THR A 56 4.91 14.51 0.12
CA THR A 56 4.53 15.44 1.19
C THR A 56 3.02 15.71 1.17
N PHE A 57 2.28 15.05 2.06
CA PHE A 57 0.82 15.17 2.13
C PHE A 57 0.37 16.60 2.43
N SER A 58 -0.61 17.08 1.66
CA SER A 58 -1.31 18.35 1.88
C SER A 58 -2.81 18.07 2.00
N PRO A 59 -3.45 18.33 3.16
CA PRO A 59 -4.87 18.09 3.35
C PRO A 59 -5.73 18.80 2.29
N GLY A 60 -6.54 18.03 1.55
CA GLY A 60 -7.40 18.56 0.47
C GLY A 60 -6.65 19.06 -0.77
N GLY A 61 -5.34 18.86 -0.84
CA GLY A 61 -4.50 19.18 -1.99
C GLY A 61 -4.47 18.07 -3.04
N PRO A 62 -3.98 18.35 -4.26
CA PRO A 62 -3.74 17.33 -5.27
C PRO A 62 -2.63 16.36 -4.84
N ARG A 63 -2.45 15.27 -5.58
CA ARG A 63 -1.30 14.36 -5.44
C ARG A 63 0.01 15.17 -5.40
N PRO A 64 0.87 14.95 -4.39
CA PRO A 64 2.16 15.61 -4.29
C PRO A 64 3.06 15.32 -5.50
N THR A 65 3.81 16.32 -5.94
CA THR A 65 4.75 16.18 -7.07
C THR A 65 5.97 15.35 -6.72
N ASP A 66 6.30 15.25 -5.44
CA ASP A 66 7.40 14.45 -4.89
C ASP A 66 6.98 13.00 -4.56
N ALA A 67 5.73 12.60 -4.86
CA ALA A 67 5.29 11.23 -4.68
C ALA A 67 5.98 10.28 -5.66
N GLU A 68 6.58 9.21 -5.14
CA GLU A 68 7.25 8.16 -5.91
C GLU A 68 6.25 7.17 -6.53
N VAL A 69 5.15 6.87 -5.82
CA VAL A 69 4.14 5.90 -6.27
C VAL A 69 3.41 6.41 -7.53
N PRO A 70 3.14 5.56 -8.53
CA PRO A 70 2.44 5.97 -9.74
C PRO A 70 1.09 6.63 -9.47
N ALA A 71 0.68 7.57 -10.34
CA ALA A 71 -0.58 8.30 -10.19
C ALA A 71 -1.79 7.37 -10.09
N ASP A 72 -1.81 6.29 -10.87
CA ASP A 72 -2.90 5.31 -10.90
C ASP A 72 -3.11 4.57 -9.56
N LEU A 73 -2.06 4.47 -8.74
CA LEU A 73 -2.10 3.78 -7.44
C LEU A 73 -2.14 4.75 -6.25
N TRP A 74 -1.90 6.06 -6.49
CA TRP A 74 -1.67 7.00 -5.39
C TRP A 74 -2.89 7.14 -4.48
N GLU A 75 -4.09 7.33 -5.03
CA GLU A 75 -5.31 7.48 -4.20
C GLU A 75 -5.60 6.21 -3.40
N ALA A 76 -5.54 5.05 -4.06
CA ALA A 76 -5.82 3.76 -3.45
C ALA A 76 -4.88 3.42 -2.28
N VAL A 77 -3.64 3.88 -2.33
CA VAL A 77 -2.62 3.56 -1.31
C VAL A 77 -2.48 4.67 -0.28
N CYS A 78 -2.42 5.92 -0.72
CA CYS A 78 -2.06 7.06 0.12
C CYS A 78 -3.25 7.68 0.85
N LEU A 79 -4.47 7.40 0.39
CA LEU A 79 -5.72 7.79 1.07
C LEU A 79 -6.40 6.60 1.76
N ALA A 80 -5.85 5.39 1.65
CA ALA A 80 -6.35 4.23 2.38
C ALA A 80 -6.21 4.45 3.89
N SER A 81 -7.34 4.31 4.59
CA SER A 81 -7.52 4.49 6.03
C SER A 81 -7.01 3.33 6.86
#